data_AF-A0A7S0DI49-F1
#
_entry.id   AF-A0A7S0DI49-F1
#
_cell.length_a   1.000
_cell.length_b   1.000
_cell.length_c   1.000
_cell.angle_alpha   90.00
_cell.angle_beta   90.00
_cell.angle_gamma   90.00
#
_symmetry.space_group_name_H-M   'P 1'
#
loop_
_entity.id
_entity.type
_entity.pdbx_description
1 polymer ?
#
loop_
_entity_poly.entity_id
_entity_poly.type
_entity_poly.pdbx_seq_one_letter_code
_entity_poly.pdbx_strand_id
1 'polypeptide(L)'
;WSTLSPAQIRRTWSTLLRWINIKWDYRSDDWERPWAKDMNKLTDSLLPGFLLQSPFIIPKGEGVQFMELKVEVLYGRAYLAVANEPYKGTILTRDGVIETYPTLYAQITNSATLNPPETKWVQEEGHLLKVWEMAERAAKIMGVDEVRIDVFIRRGDPNGLAINENSLSSGMGYRMHFKFLAQVWAEGHLKKWYKTYDNSIPVYQQTEQDSPNFKIQTADPA
;
A
#
# COMPACT_ATOMS: atom_id res chain seq x y z
N TRP A 1 -15.31 18.87 -1.99
CA TRP A 1 -16.64 18.45 -1.51
C TRP A 1 -17.50 19.58 -0.93
N SER A 2 -17.00 20.82 -0.81
CA SER A 2 -17.69 21.95 -0.15
C SER A 2 -18.79 22.66 -0.96
N THR A 3 -19.22 22.14 -2.11
CA THR A 3 -20.17 22.83 -3.01
C THR A 3 -21.41 22.02 -3.41
N LEU A 4 -21.61 20.82 -2.86
CA LEU A 4 -22.77 19.98 -3.22
C LEU A 4 -23.96 20.22 -2.27
N SER A 5 -25.15 20.41 -2.85
CA SER A 5 -26.40 20.46 -2.10
C SER A 5 -26.74 19.10 -1.45
N PRO A 6 -27.55 19.03 -0.37
CA PRO A 6 -27.94 17.77 0.27
C PRO A 6 -28.58 16.72 -0.65
N ALA A 7 -29.26 17.15 -1.73
CA ALA A 7 -29.80 16.24 -2.75
C ALA A 7 -28.71 15.70 -3.68
N GLN A 8 -27.72 16.53 -4.03
CA GLN A 8 -26.52 16.08 -4.75
C GLN A 8 -25.66 15.19 -3.86
N ILE A 9 -25.53 15.49 -2.56
CA ILE A 9 -24.88 14.62 -1.57
C ILE A 9 -25.61 13.28 -1.48
N ARG A 10 -26.95 13.24 -1.40
CA ARG A 10 -27.70 11.96 -1.34
C ARG A 10 -27.65 11.15 -2.64
N ARG A 11 -27.70 11.81 -3.80
CA ARG A 11 -27.56 11.15 -5.10
C ARG A 11 -26.14 10.65 -5.32
N THR A 12 -25.13 11.44 -4.92
CA THR A 12 -23.73 11.00 -4.90
C THR A 12 -23.49 9.93 -3.84
N TRP A 13 -24.21 9.95 -2.72
CA TRP A 13 -24.10 8.95 -1.66
C TRP A 13 -24.67 7.60 -2.08
N SER A 14 -25.84 7.55 -2.73
CA SER A 14 -26.37 6.29 -3.25
C SER A 14 -25.53 5.76 -4.41
N THR A 15 -25.01 6.63 -5.28
CA THR A 15 -24.03 6.25 -6.31
C THR A 15 -22.72 5.76 -5.71
N LEU A 16 -22.20 6.44 -4.68
CA LEU A 16 -21.00 6.06 -3.95
C LEU A 16 -21.23 4.71 -3.27
N LEU A 17 -22.23 4.56 -2.42
CA LEU A 17 -22.59 3.29 -1.77
C LEU A 17 -22.75 2.15 -2.78
N ARG A 18 -23.41 2.40 -3.91
CA ARG A 18 -23.51 1.39 -4.98
C ARG A 18 -22.14 1.03 -5.54
N TRP A 19 -21.28 2.01 -5.80
CA TRP A 19 -19.92 1.78 -6.25
C TRP A 19 -19.09 1.03 -5.20
N ILE A 20 -19.18 1.44 -3.93
CA ILE A 20 -18.56 0.76 -2.77
C ILE A 20 -18.97 -0.71 -2.78
N ASN A 21 -20.27 -1.00 -2.83
CA ASN A 21 -20.79 -2.36 -2.77
C ASN A 21 -20.33 -3.18 -3.99
N ILE A 22 -20.38 -2.63 -5.21
CA ILE A 22 -19.88 -3.31 -6.41
C ILE A 22 -18.39 -3.67 -6.26
N LYS A 23 -17.58 -2.75 -5.71
CA LYS A 23 -16.16 -3.01 -5.49
C LYS A 23 -15.90 -3.96 -4.32
N TRP A 24 -16.76 -3.92 -3.30
CA TRP A 24 -16.68 -4.80 -2.16
C TRP A 24 -17.07 -6.24 -2.48
N ASP A 25 -18.03 -6.42 -3.39
CA ASP A 25 -18.47 -7.72 -3.88
C ASP A 25 -17.43 -8.33 -4.85
N TYR A 26 -16.70 -7.48 -5.59
CA TYR A 26 -15.60 -7.89 -6.46
C TYR A 26 -14.26 -7.86 -5.71
N ARG A 27 -14.03 -8.86 -4.87
CA ARG A 27 -12.74 -9.03 -4.19
C ARG A 27 -11.80 -9.86 -5.05
N SER A 28 -10.55 -9.41 -5.19
CA SER A 28 -9.49 -10.26 -5.70
C SER A 28 -9.28 -11.40 -4.69
N ASP A 29 -9.70 -12.61 -5.05
CA ASP A 29 -9.57 -13.80 -4.21
C ASP A 29 -8.45 -14.69 -4.75
N ASP A 30 -7.50 -15.02 -3.87
CA ASP A 30 -6.36 -15.89 -4.12
C ASP A 30 -6.73 -17.34 -3.78
N TRP A 31 -7.87 -17.83 -4.28
CA TRP A 31 -8.52 -19.09 -3.86
C TRP A 31 -7.63 -20.35 -3.97
N GLU A 32 -6.59 -20.32 -4.80
CA GLU A 32 -5.61 -21.41 -4.96
C GLU A 32 -4.53 -21.44 -3.87
N ARG A 33 -4.40 -20.39 -3.04
CA ARG A 33 -3.34 -20.31 -2.03
C ARG A 33 -3.69 -21.16 -0.79
N PRO A 34 -2.72 -21.87 -0.20
CA PRO A 34 -2.95 -22.67 1.01
C PRO A 34 -3.51 -21.86 2.21
N TRP A 35 -3.21 -20.56 2.25
CA TRP A 35 -3.66 -19.64 3.30
C TRP A 35 -4.91 -18.83 2.93
N ALA A 36 -5.51 -19.06 1.76
CA ALA A 36 -6.66 -18.28 1.27
C ALA A 36 -7.81 -18.25 2.28
N LYS A 37 -8.14 -19.41 2.88
CA LYS A 37 -9.22 -19.53 3.86
C LYS A 37 -9.05 -18.59 5.06
N ASP A 38 -7.83 -18.47 5.59
CA ASP A 38 -7.59 -17.66 6.79
C ASP A 38 -7.44 -16.18 6.46
N MET A 39 -6.85 -15.85 5.30
CA MET A 39 -6.78 -14.46 4.83
C MET A 39 -8.16 -13.93 4.39
N ASN A 40 -9.03 -14.78 3.85
CA ASN A 40 -10.40 -14.41 3.51
C ASN A 40 -11.22 -14.10 4.77
N LYS A 41 -11.02 -14.82 5.88
CA LYS A 41 -11.66 -14.43 7.16
C LYS A 41 -11.21 -13.05 7.64
N LEU A 42 -9.92 -12.72 7.44
CA LEU A 42 -9.40 -11.41 7.81
C LEU A 42 -10.07 -10.32 6.94
N THR A 43 -10.10 -10.51 5.63
CA THR A 43 -10.73 -9.52 4.72
C THR A 43 -12.25 -9.46 4.87
N ASP A 44 -12.92 -10.57 5.22
CA ASP A 44 -14.35 -10.63 5.54
C ASP A 44 -14.72 -9.81 6.79
N SER A 45 -13.78 -9.66 7.73
CA SER A 45 -13.99 -8.87 8.95
C SER A 45 -13.89 -7.36 8.73
N LEU A 46 -13.38 -6.94 7.56
CA LEU A 46 -13.20 -5.53 7.23
C LEU A 46 -14.54 -4.89 6.88
N LEU A 47 -14.59 -3.57 7.03
CA LEU A 47 -15.77 -2.78 6.73
C LEU A 47 -15.73 -2.28 5.29
N PRO A 48 -16.87 -2.21 4.58
CA PRO A 48 -16.93 -1.58 3.27
C PRO A 48 -16.36 -0.17 3.34
N GLY A 49 -15.38 0.14 2.49
CA GLY A 49 -14.61 1.39 2.60
C GLY A 49 -13.12 1.17 2.85
N PHE A 50 -12.77 0.14 3.62
CA PHE A 50 -11.43 0.00 4.19
C PHE A 50 -10.31 -0.15 3.16
N LEU A 51 -10.54 -0.97 2.13
CA LEU A 51 -9.58 -1.20 1.02
C LEU A 51 -10.06 -0.62 -0.31
N LEU A 52 -11.03 0.31 -0.30
CA LEU A 52 -11.62 0.79 -1.54
C LEU A 52 -10.63 1.60 -2.36
N GLN A 53 -10.51 1.21 -3.63
CA GLN A 53 -9.70 1.90 -4.60
C GLN A 53 -10.36 1.85 -5.98
N SER A 54 -10.11 2.88 -6.77
CA SER A 54 -10.40 2.84 -8.20
C SER A 54 -9.30 2.06 -8.91
N PRO A 55 -9.63 1.25 -9.93
CA PRO A 55 -8.60 0.58 -10.71
C PRO A 55 -7.72 1.64 -11.39
N PHE A 56 -6.41 1.40 -11.40
CA PHE A 56 -5.52 2.25 -12.18
C PHE A 56 -5.78 2.03 -13.67
N ILE A 57 -5.89 3.14 -14.40
CA ILE A 57 -6.00 3.10 -15.86
C ILE A 57 -4.58 3.17 -16.41
N ILE A 58 -4.05 2.02 -16.83
CA ILE A 58 -2.75 1.94 -17.48
C ILE A 58 -2.81 2.78 -18.78
N PRO A 59 -1.98 3.83 -18.92
CA PRO A 59 -1.94 4.63 -20.14
C PRO A 59 -1.52 3.74 -21.31
N LYS A 60 -2.31 3.73 -22.39
CA LYS A 60 -1.96 3.03 -23.63
C LYS A 60 -1.16 3.96 -24.53
N GLY A 61 0.01 3.52 -24.98
CA GLY A 61 0.85 4.25 -25.94
C GLY A 61 2.21 3.60 -26.11
N GLU A 62 2.76 3.63 -27.32
CA GLU A 62 4.14 3.20 -27.56
C GLU A 62 5.11 4.05 -26.75
N GLY A 63 6.12 3.42 -26.13
CA GLY A 63 7.16 4.10 -25.37
C GLY A 63 6.78 4.53 -23.95
N VAL A 64 5.55 4.28 -23.48
CA VAL A 64 5.18 4.54 -22.08
C VAL A 64 5.83 3.47 -21.19
N GLN A 65 6.90 3.86 -20.49
CA GLN A 65 7.55 3.03 -19.49
C GLN A 65 6.87 3.22 -18.13
N PHE A 66 6.17 2.18 -17.66
CA PHE A 66 5.60 2.13 -16.32
C PHE A 66 6.27 1.03 -15.50
N MET A 67 6.18 1.17 -14.18
CA MET A 67 6.66 0.18 -13.21
C MET A 67 5.65 0.12 -12.07
N GLU A 68 5.35 -1.08 -11.58
CA GLU A 68 4.63 -1.26 -10.33
C GLU A 68 5.64 -1.48 -9.19
N LEU A 69 5.51 -0.68 -8.15
CA LEU A 69 6.28 -0.77 -6.92
C LEU A 69 5.37 -1.25 -5.80
N LYS A 70 5.72 -2.39 -5.20
CA LYS A 70 4.96 -2.99 -4.10
C LYS A 70 5.63 -2.61 -2.78
N VAL A 71 5.07 -1.60 -2.12
CA VAL A 71 5.65 -0.92 -0.97
C VAL A 71 5.21 -1.59 0.33
N GLU A 72 6.16 -2.03 1.15
CA GLU A 72 5.87 -2.54 2.49
C GLU A 72 5.86 -1.41 3.52
N VAL A 73 4.73 -1.27 4.21
CA VAL A 73 4.53 -0.29 5.26
C VAL A 73 4.30 -1.01 6.59
N LEU A 74 5.17 -0.74 7.57
CA LEU A 74 5.00 -1.23 8.94
C LEU A 74 4.85 -0.05 9.90
N TYR A 75 3.87 -0.11 10.78
CA TYR A 75 3.54 0.93 11.76
C TYR A 75 3.48 2.33 11.13
N GLY A 76 2.89 2.42 9.94
CA GLY A 76 2.75 3.67 9.19
C GLY A 76 4.03 4.20 8.54
N ARG A 77 5.11 3.41 8.47
CA ARG A 77 6.39 3.77 7.82
C ARG A 77 6.74 2.83 6.68
N ALA A 78 7.00 3.39 5.50
CA ALA A 78 7.45 2.61 4.36
C ALA A 78 8.91 2.17 4.57
N TYR A 79 9.16 0.87 4.44
CA TYR A 79 10.47 0.27 4.65
C TYR A 79 11.21 0.02 3.34
N LEU A 80 10.58 -0.72 2.41
CA LEU A 80 11.11 -1.04 1.09
C LEU A 80 10.00 -1.08 0.05
N ALA A 81 10.39 -1.09 -1.22
CA ALA A 81 9.54 -1.42 -2.35
C ALA A 81 10.15 -2.57 -3.13
N VAL A 82 9.31 -3.50 -3.56
CA VAL A 82 9.70 -4.53 -4.54
C VAL A 82 9.19 -4.09 -5.91
N ALA A 83 10.09 -3.96 -6.88
CA ALA A 83 9.67 -3.71 -8.25
C ALA A 83 9.10 -4.98 -8.87
N ASN A 84 7.96 -4.83 -9.54
CA ASN A 84 7.40 -5.84 -10.40
C ASN A 84 7.89 -5.62 -11.85
N GLU A 85 7.15 -6.11 -12.84
CA GLU A 85 7.51 -6.00 -14.25
C GLU A 85 7.84 -4.55 -14.67
N PRO A 86 8.89 -4.36 -15.50
CA PRO A 86 9.79 -5.37 -16.08
C PRO A 86 11.01 -5.73 -15.18
N TYR A 87 11.06 -5.28 -13.93
CA TYR A 87 12.25 -5.32 -13.06
C TYR A 87 12.10 -6.28 -11.88
N LYS A 88 11.44 -7.42 -12.10
CA LYS A 88 11.22 -8.44 -11.07
C LYS A 88 12.52 -8.83 -10.36
N GLY A 89 12.43 -8.96 -9.04
CA GLY A 89 13.58 -9.28 -8.19
C GLY A 89 14.42 -8.06 -7.79
N THR A 90 13.94 -6.85 -8.06
CA THR A 90 14.55 -5.60 -7.59
C THR A 90 13.88 -5.11 -6.32
N ILE A 91 14.69 -4.73 -5.33
CA ILE A 91 14.28 -4.11 -4.07
C ILE A 91 14.84 -2.69 -4.03
N LEU A 92 14.02 -1.73 -3.64
CA LEU A 92 14.40 -0.33 -3.46
C LEU A 92 14.21 0.02 -1.99
N THR A 93 15.29 0.43 -1.33
CA THR A 93 15.29 0.79 0.09
C THR A 93 15.22 2.31 0.27
N ARG A 94 14.82 2.73 1.48
CA ARG A 94 14.58 4.14 1.79
C ARG A 94 15.84 5.02 1.72
N ASP A 95 17.01 4.44 1.98
CA ASP A 95 18.31 5.10 1.84
C ASP A 95 18.75 5.26 0.38
N GLY A 96 17.93 4.81 -0.58
CA GLY A 96 18.16 4.97 -2.01
C GLY A 96 19.02 3.87 -2.62
N VAL A 97 19.33 2.80 -1.88
CA VAL A 97 19.98 1.62 -2.46
C VAL A 97 18.94 0.83 -3.27
N ILE A 98 19.33 0.41 -4.48
CA ILE A 98 18.56 -0.49 -5.31
C ILE A 98 19.32 -1.81 -5.40
N GLU A 99 18.68 -2.91 -5.04
CA GLU A 99 19.25 -4.25 -5.04
C GLU A 99 18.51 -5.15 -6.03
N THR A 100 19.19 -5.64 -7.07
CA THR A 100 18.59 -6.57 -8.03
C THR A 100 19.16 -7.96 -7.89
N TYR A 101 18.26 -8.93 -7.74
CA TYR A 101 18.57 -10.35 -7.60
C TYR A 101 18.08 -11.12 -8.83
N PRO A 102 18.89 -11.19 -9.91
CA PRO A 102 18.43 -11.68 -11.21
C PRO A 102 18.14 -13.19 -11.25
N THR A 103 18.61 -13.95 -10.27
CA THR A 103 18.43 -15.41 -10.21
C THR A 103 18.04 -15.84 -8.80
N LEU A 104 17.42 -17.03 -8.69
CA LEU A 104 17.16 -17.66 -7.39
C LEU A 104 18.45 -17.90 -6.61
N TYR A 105 19.53 -18.28 -7.29
CA TYR A 105 20.84 -18.46 -6.64
C TYR A 105 21.30 -17.16 -5.98
N ALA A 106 21.27 -16.03 -6.70
CA ALA A 106 21.62 -14.71 -6.17
C ALA A 106 20.76 -14.34 -4.95
N GLN A 107 19.48 -14.71 -4.94
CA GLN A 107 18.60 -14.49 -3.78
C GLN A 107 19.03 -15.31 -2.56
N ILE A 108 19.44 -16.57 -2.76
CA ILE A 108 19.86 -17.47 -1.69
C ILE A 108 21.24 -17.05 -1.14
N THR A 109 22.16 -16.62 -2.01
CA THR A 109 23.52 -16.24 -1.63
C THR A 109 23.68 -14.77 -1.27
N ASN A 110 22.58 -14.00 -1.25
CA ASN A 110 22.60 -12.56 -1.02
C ASN A 110 23.58 -11.81 -1.95
N SER A 111 23.55 -12.12 -3.24
CA SER A 111 24.47 -11.59 -4.24
C SER A 111 23.76 -10.60 -5.15
N ALA A 112 23.34 -9.47 -4.59
CA ALA A 112 22.65 -8.41 -5.32
C ALA A 112 23.60 -7.64 -6.26
N THR A 113 23.07 -7.24 -7.42
CA THR A 113 23.64 -6.12 -8.18
C THR A 113 23.11 -4.83 -7.59
N LEU A 114 23.99 -3.93 -7.18
CA LEU A 114 23.62 -2.65 -6.57
C LEU A 114 23.47 -1.55 -7.61
N ASN A 115 22.40 -0.77 -7.47
CA ASN A 115 22.08 0.43 -8.26
C ASN A 115 22.17 0.22 -9.78
N PRO A 116 21.48 -0.78 -10.34
CA PRO A 116 21.61 -1.10 -11.74
C PRO A 116 21.01 0.03 -12.61
N PRO A 117 21.69 0.42 -13.71
CA PRO A 117 21.34 1.63 -14.49
C PRO A 117 19.88 1.70 -14.95
N GLU A 118 19.27 0.56 -15.26
CA GLU A 118 17.92 0.44 -15.80
C GLU A 118 16.81 0.88 -14.84
N THR A 119 17.09 0.93 -13.54
CA THR A 119 16.13 1.35 -12.48
C THR A 119 16.49 2.70 -11.87
N LYS A 120 17.63 3.27 -12.25
CA LYS A 120 18.16 4.50 -11.65
C LYS A 120 17.23 5.71 -11.82
N TRP A 121 16.45 5.74 -12.91
CA TRP A 121 15.47 6.79 -13.18
C TRP A 121 14.41 6.92 -12.08
N VAL A 122 14.08 5.84 -11.37
CA VAL A 122 13.10 5.86 -10.28
C VAL A 122 13.57 6.80 -9.16
N GLN A 123 14.86 6.77 -8.85
CA GLN A 123 15.46 7.66 -7.86
C GLN A 123 15.75 9.04 -8.44
N GLU A 124 16.38 9.11 -9.62
CA GLU A 124 16.81 10.38 -10.25
C GLU A 124 15.66 11.33 -10.57
N GLU A 125 14.50 10.80 -10.97
CA GLU A 125 13.30 11.61 -11.24
C GLU A 125 12.46 11.88 -9.98
N GLY A 126 12.85 11.36 -8.81
CA GLY A 126 12.18 11.60 -7.54
C GLY A 126 10.90 10.78 -7.32
N HIS A 127 10.72 9.64 -7.99
CA HIS A 127 9.55 8.77 -7.78
C HIS A 127 9.55 8.16 -6.37
N LEU A 128 10.70 7.66 -5.92
CA LEU A 128 10.79 6.94 -4.63
C LEU A 128 10.22 7.75 -3.46
N LEU A 129 10.59 9.02 -3.32
CA LEU A 129 10.12 9.87 -2.23
C LEU A 129 8.59 9.95 -2.21
N LYS A 130 7.97 10.16 -3.37
CA LYS A 130 6.51 10.30 -3.50
C LYS A 130 5.78 8.98 -3.33
N VAL A 131 6.39 7.87 -3.74
CA VAL A 131 5.88 6.52 -3.49
C VAL A 131 5.81 6.26 -1.99
N TRP A 132 6.89 6.59 -1.24
CA TRP A 132 6.90 6.45 0.21
C TRP A 132 5.82 7.30 0.87
N GLU A 133 5.72 8.59 0.52
CA GLU A 133 4.71 9.49 1.06
C GLU A 133 3.29 9.02 0.78
N MET A 134 3.02 8.55 -0.44
CA MET A 134 1.71 8.03 -0.84
C MET A 134 1.34 6.77 -0.04
N ALA A 135 2.26 5.80 0.07
CA ALA A 135 2.03 4.54 0.78
C ALA A 135 1.86 4.76 2.29
N GLU A 136 2.71 5.60 2.91
CA GLU A 136 2.58 5.94 4.34
C GLU A 136 1.25 6.65 4.64
N ARG A 137 0.85 7.59 3.78
CA ARG A 137 -0.44 8.28 3.92
C ARG A 137 -1.60 7.28 3.81
N ALA A 138 -1.56 6.37 2.84
CA ALA A 138 -2.59 5.34 2.69
C ALA A 138 -2.69 4.45 3.93
N ALA A 139 -1.56 3.91 4.41
CA ALA A 139 -1.52 3.07 5.61
C ALA A 139 -2.01 3.81 6.87
N LYS A 140 -1.64 5.09 7.03
CA LYS A 140 -2.11 5.93 8.15
C LYS A 140 -3.62 6.14 8.12
N ILE A 141 -4.20 6.33 6.94
CA ILE A 141 -5.66 6.45 6.76
C ILE A 141 -6.35 5.13 7.06
N MET A 142 -5.77 4.00 6.63
CA MET A 142 -6.30 2.66 6.91
C MET A 142 -6.22 2.29 8.39
N GLY A 143 -5.25 2.84 9.13
CA GLY A 143 -5.06 2.54 10.55
C GLY A 143 -4.59 1.10 10.80
N VAL A 144 -3.70 0.59 9.92
CA VAL A 144 -3.16 -0.77 9.97
C VAL A 144 -1.70 -0.78 10.40
N ASP A 145 -1.33 -1.86 11.12
CA ASP A 145 0.05 -2.08 11.57
C ASP A 145 0.97 -2.55 10.43
N GLU A 146 0.42 -3.29 9.46
CA GLU A 146 1.14 -3.78 8.30
C GLU A 146 0.23 -3.74 7.07
N VAL A 147 0.76 -3.21 5.96
CA VAL A 147 0.09 -3.27 4.65
C VAL A 147 1.12 -3.12 3.54
N ARG A 148 0.88 -3.84 2.45
CA ARG A 148 1.55 -3.61 1.18
C ARG A 148 0.70 -2.70 0.30
N ILE A 149 1.29 -1.62 -0.19
CA ILE A 149 0.66 -0.67 -1.11
C ILE A 149 1.34 -0.79 -2.47
N ASP A 150 0.61 -1.22 -3.49
CA ASP A 150 1.12 -1.34 -4.84
C ASP A 150 0.89 -0.02 -5.58
N VAL A 151 1.95 0.61 -6.06
CA VAL A 151 1.93 1.92 -6.69
C VAL A 151 2.47 1.82 -8.10
N PHE A 152 1.69 2.26 -9.08
CA PHE A 152 2.20 2.49 -10.43
C PHE A 152 2.90 3.83 -10.52
N ILE A 153 4.06 3.82 -11.19
CA ILE A 153 4.83 5.01 -11.55
C ILE A 153 5.11 5.01 -13.05
N ARG A 154 5.35 6.20 -13.61
CA ARG A 154 5.63 6.40 -15.04
C ARG A 154 6.89 7.23 -15.21
N ARG A 155 7.84 6.74 -16.02
CA ARG A 155 9.07 7.46 -16.33
C ARG A 155 8.77 8.81 -17.00
N GLY A 156 9.46 9.86 -16.59
CA GLY A 156 9.25 11.24 -17.01
C GLY A 156 8.07 11.95 -16.35
N ASP A 157 7.29 11.27 -15.51
CA ASP A 157 6.17 11.87 -14.79
C ASP A 157 6.13 11.42 -13.31
N PRO A 158 6.96 12.03 -12.46
CA PRO A 158 6.97 11.73 -11.04
C PRO A 158 5.74 12.24 -10.29
N ASN A 159 4.77 12.90 -10.92
CA ASN A 159 3.52 13.29 -10.25
C ASN A 159 2.35 12.35 -10.60
N GLY A 160 2.47 11.56 -11.68
CA GLY A 160 1.45 10.62 -12.15
C GLY A 160 1.41 9.28 -11.41
N LEU A 161 1.67 9.26 -10.10
CA LEU A 161 1.60 8.02 -9.31
C LEU A 161 0.15 7.64 -9.03
N ALA A 162 -0.10 6.34 -8.89
CA ALA A 162 -1.41 5.86 -8.46
C ALA A 162 -1.32 4.53 -7.71
N ILE A 163 -2.14 4.39 -6.68
CA ILE A 163 -2.33 3.13 -5.97
C ILE A 163 -3.11 2.17 -6.87
N ASN A 164 -2.59 0.95 -7.00
CA ASN A 164 -3.18 -0.17 -7.75
C ASN A 164 -3.77 -1.24 -6.84
N GLU A 165 -3.13 -1.50 -5.70
CA GLU A 165 -3.55 -2.53 -4.75
C GLU A 165 -3.20 -2.14 -3.31
N ASN A 166 -4.10 -2.48 -2.39
CA ASN A 166 -3.82 -2.51 -0.96
C ASN A 166 -3.93 -3.97 -0.51
N SER A 167 -2.85 -4.52 0.05
CA SER A 167 -2.78 -5.94 0.38
C SER A 167 -2.41 -6.13 1.85
N LEU A 168 -3.32 -6.76 2.61
CA LEU A 168 -3.11 -7.12 4.02
C LEU A 168 -2.36 -8.43 4.19
N SER A 169 -2.16 -9.16 3.09
CA SER A 169 -1.42 -10.42 3.09
C SER A 169 -0.65 -10.53 1.80
N SER A 170 0.64 -10.78 1.89
CA SER A 170 1.50 -10.73 0.72
C SER A 170 2.25 -12.05 0.53
N GLY A 171 2.10 -12.64 -0.64
CA GLY A 171 2.98 -13.72 -1.11
C GLY A 171 4.32 -13.22 -1.65
N MET A 172 4.67 -11.95 -1.41
CA MET A 172 5.86 -11.33 -1.98
C MET A 172 7.14 -11.91 -1.38
N GLY A 173 8.10 -12.17 -2.24
CA GLY A 173 9.42 -12.63 -1.82
C GLY A 173 10.30 -11.47 -1.38
N TYR A 174 10.27 -11.10 -0.10
CA TYR A 174 11.13 -10.04 0.47
C TYR A 174 12.61 -10.43 0.65
N ARG A 175 12.98 -11.65 0.26
CA ARG A 175 14.36 -12.17 0.25
C ARG A 175 15.05 -11.96 1.61
N MET A 176 16.23 -11.37 1.60
CA MET A 176 17.06 -11.13 2.78
C MET A 176 16.43 -10.14 3.76
N HIS A 177 15.49 -9.31 3.32
CA HIS A 177 14.76 -8.38 4.17
C HIS A 177 13.69 -9.05 5.02
N PHE A 178 13.28 -10.29 4.72
CA PHE A 178 12.18 -10.96 5.43
C PHE A 178 12.40 -11.03 6.94
N LYS A 179 13.63 -11.38 7.37
CA LYS A 179 13.97 -11.46 8.80
C LYS A 179 13.85 -10.11 9.49
N PHE A 180 14.31 -9.05 8.82
CA PHE A 180 14.24 -7.70 9.37
C PHE A 180 12.79 -7.21 9.45
N LEU A 181 12.00 -7.41 8.39
CA LEU A 181 10.56 -7.13 8.37
C LEU A 181 9.85 -7.81 9.55
N ALA A 182 10.04 -9.12 9.71
CA ALA A 182 9.46 -9.90 10.79
C ALA A 182 9.90 -9.40 12.18
N GLN A 183 11.18 -9.02 12.32
CA GLN A 183 11.69 -8.46 13.57
C GLN A 183 11.04 -7.11 13.88
N VAL A 184 10.99 -6.17 12.93
CA VAL A 184 10.38 -4.85 13.11
C VAL A 184 8.90 -4.97 13.45
N TRP A 185 8.19 -5.85 12.74
CA TRP A 185 6.80 -6.20 13.04
C TRP A 185 6.65 -6.72 14.48
N ALA A 186 7.45 -7.72 14.88
CA ALA A 186 7.37 -8.26 16.24
C ALA A 186 7.71 -7.21 17.31
N GLU A 187 8.72 -6.36 17.05
CA GLU A 187 9.17 -5.35 17.98
C GLU A 187 8.09 -4.32 18.31
N GLY A 188 7.28 -3.88 17.34
CA GLY A 188 6.24 -2.89 17.61
C GLY A 188 5.15 -3.43 18.55
N HIS A 189 4.80 -4.71 18.44
CA HIS A 189 3.91 -5.38 19.39
C HIS A 189 4.55 -5.55 20.78
N LEU A 190 5.80 -6.03 20.82
CA LEU A 190 6.53 -6.24 22.09
C LEU A 190 6.77 -4.94 22.86
N LYS A 191 7.12 -3.87 22.14
CA LYS A 191 7.41 -2.54 22.69
C LYS A 191 6.17 -1.64 22.78
N LYS A 192 5.01 -2.10 22.29
CA LYS A 192 3.75 -1.35 22.25
C LYS A 192 3.90 0.03 21.61
N TRP A 193 4.48 0.07 20.40
CA TRP A 193 4.67 1.33 19.65
C TRP A 193 3.36 2.03 19.28
N TYR A 194 2.25 1.31 19.33
CA TYR A 194 0.92 1.82 19.13
C TYR A 194 0.15 1.87 20.46
N LYS A 195 -0.80 2.79 20.55
CA LYS A 195 -1.79 2.79 21.63
C LYS A 195 -2.99 1.99 21.15
N THR A 196 -3.29 0.89 21.83
CA THR A 196 -4.57 0.22 21.65
C THR A 196 -5.66 1.13 22.22
N TYR A 197 -6.64 1.49 21.40
CA TYR A 197 -7.87 2.08 21.91
C TYR A 197 -8.72 0.91 22.41
N ASP A 198 -8.87 0.82 23.73
CA ASP A 198 -9.81 -0.12 24.33
C ASP A 198 -11.21 0.43 24.09
N ASN A 199 -11.87 -0.06 23.05
CA ASN A 199 -13.19 0.35 22.67
C ASN A 199 -14.02 -0.88 22.26
N SER A 200 -15.12 -1.12 22.98
CA SER A 200 -16.08 -2.18 22.66
C SER A 200 -17.01 -1.82 21.50
N ILE A 201 -16.96 -0.58 21.00
CA ILE A 201 -17.77 -0.07 19.89
C ILE A 201 -17.09 -0.49 18.58
N PRO A 202 -17.79 -1.21 17.68
CA PRO A 202 -17.28 -1.54 16.36
C PRO A 202 -16.82 -0.31 15.58
N VAL A 203 -15.70 -0.40 14.85
CA VAL A 203 -15.03 0.74 14.18
C VAL A 203 -15.97 1.60 13.33
N TYR A 204 -16.92 1.01 12.59
CA TYR A 204 -17.87 1.76 11.75
C TYR A 204 -18.91 2.57 12.54
N GLN A 205 -19.08 2.30 13.83
CA GLN A 205 -19.96 3.03 14.73
C GLN A 205 -19.21 4.08 15.55
N GLN A 206 -17.87 4.05 15.52
CA GLN A 206 -17.06 5.02 16.24
C GLN A 206 -17.20 6.41 15.61
N THR A 207 -17.32 7.40 16.47
CA THR A 207 -17.34 8.83 16.16
C THR A 207 -16.04 9.49 16.62
N GLU A 208 -15.83 10.76 16.28
CA GLU A 208 -14.69 11.55 16.83
C GLU A 208 -14.68 11.57 18.37
N GLN A 209 -15.84 11.43 19.01
CA GLN A 209 -15.98 11.39 20.47
C GLN A 209 -15.47 10.07 21.07
N ASP A 210 -15.57 8.97 20.32
CA ASP A 210 -15.12 7.64 20.73
C ASP A 210 -13.59 7.45 20.54
N SER A 211 -12.96 8.39 19.82
CA SER A 211 -11.52 8.45 19.59
C SER A 211 -10.99 9.89 19.76
N PRO A 212 -11.08 10.49 20.97
CA PRO A 212 -10.84 11.91 21.19
C PRO A 212 -9.40 12.37 20.90
N ASN A 213 -8.47 11.42 20.81
CA ASN A 213 -7.06 11.67 20.46
C ASN A 213 -6.72 11.35 19.00
N PHE A 214 -7.66 10.78 18.22
CA PHE A 214 -7.48 10.53 16.80
C PHE A 214 -7.81 11.79 16.02
N LYS A 215 -6.87 12.74 15.97
CA LYS A 215 -6.95 13.84 15.01
C LYS A 215 -6.40 13.34 13.69
N ILE A 216 -7.26 13.23 12.68
CA ILE A 216 -6.80 13.19 11.30
C ILE A 216 -6.06 14.51 11.10
N GLN A 217 -4.73 14.45 11.00
CA GLN A 217 -3.97 15.58 10.47
C GLN A 217 -4.41 15.74 9.03
N THR A 218 -5.42 16.58 8.82
CA THR A 218 -5.73 17.11 7.49
C THR A 218 -4.47 17.82 7.03
N ALA A 219 -3.90 17.37 5.91
CA ALA A 219 -2.83 18.12 5.26
C ALA A 219 -3.30 19.56 5.13
N ASP A 220 -2.48 20.52 5.56
CA ASP A 220 -2.76 21.94 5.33
C ASP A 220 -3.06 22.10 3.83
N PRO A 221 -4.20 22.73 3.47
CA PRO A 221 -4.47 23.03 2.08
C PRO A 221 -3.38 24.00 1.62
N ALA A 222 -2.51 23.51 0.74
CA ALA A 222 -1.53 24.32 0.01
C ALA A 222 -2.23 25.31 -0.93
#